data_AF-A0A8X6LXZ9-F1
#
_entry.id   AF-A0A8X6LXZ9-F1
#
_cell.length_a   1.000
_cell.length_b   1.000
_cell.length_c   1.000
_cell.angle_alpha   90.00
_cell.angle_beta   90.00
_cell.angle_gamma   90.00
#
_symmetry.space_group_name_H-M   'P 1'
#
loop_
_entity.id
_entity.type
_entity.pdbx_description
1 polymer ?
#
loop_
_entity_poly.entity_id
_entity_poly.type
_entity_poly.pdbx_seq_one_letter_code
_entity_poly.pdbx_strand_id
1 'polypeptide(L)'
;MSAARVIFDHVATVQPDIYQQILHLIQPHSLEAILELFQHHLEQSVPDLRRFNQHQACLPNLCLKFVRLIRKRFPSPGDAFGI
;
A
#
# COMPACT_ATOMS: atom_id res chain seq x y z
N MET A 1 -17.12 -0.74 -0.93
CA MET A 1 -15.87 -0.02 -1.23
C MET A 1 -14.82 -0.45 -0.23
N SER A 2 -13.64 -0.88 -0.68
CA SER A 2 -12.55 -1.29 0.22
C SER A 2 -11.86 -0.05 0.81
N ALA A 3 -11.52 -0.11 2.10
CA ALA A 3 -10.84 0.99 2.79
C ALA A 3 -9.46 1.25 2.18
N ALA A 4 -8.77 0.19 1.76
CA ALA A 4 -7.51 0.28 1.02
C ALA A 4 -7.63 1.14 -0.25
N ARG A 5 -8.69 0.94 -1.04
CA ARG A 5 -8.94 1.73 -2.26
C ARG A 5 -9.17 3.19 -1.94
N VAL A 6 -10.03 3.48 -0.95
CA VAL A 6 -10.33 4.85 -0.52
C VAL A 6 -9.07 5.58 -0.05
N ILE A 7 -8.20 4.90 0.70
CA ILE A 7 -6.93 5.47 1.16
C ILE A 7 -6.00 5.73 -0.04
N PHE A 8 -5.88 4.80 -0.98
CA PHE A 8 -5.06 4.98 -2.17
C PHE A 8 -5.56 6.11 -3.09
N ASP A 9 -6.87 6.20 -3.32
CA ASP A 9 -7.50 7.26 -4.12
C ASP A 9 -7.29 8.64 -3.46
N HIS A 10 -7.35 8.69 -2.13
CA HIS A 10 -7.02 9.91 -1.38
C HIS A 10 -5.56 10.31 -1.56
N VAL A 11 -4.62 9.36 -1.48
CA VAL A 11 -3.18 9.62 -1.73
C VAL A 11 -2.94 10.10 -3.15
N ALA A 12 -3.62 9.52 -4.15
CA ALA A 12 -3.55 9.96 -5.55
C ALA A 12 -4.00 11.43 -5.72
N THR A 13 -4.98 11.87 -4.92
CA THR A 13 -5.52 13.23 -4.97
C THR A 13 -4.64 14.23 -4.22
N VAL A 14 -4.16 13.87 -3.02
CA VAL A 14 -3.43 14.80 -2.13
C VAL A 14 -1.95 14.87 -2.46
N GLN A 15 -1.33 13.75 -2.88
CA GLN A 15 0.10 13.69 -3.14
C GLN A 15 0.42 12.76 -4.32
N PRO A 16 0.16 13.24 -5.56
CA PRO A 16 0.30 12.43 -6.77
C PRO A 16 1.73 11.91 -6.98
N ASP A 17 2.77 12.64 -6.54
CA ASP A 17 4.16 12.19 -6.65
C ASP A 17 4.43 10.90 -5.86
N ILE A 18 3.87 10.79 -4.65
CA ILE A 18 4.01 9.58 -3.83
C ILE A 18 3.19 8.44 -4.44
N TYR A 19 2.01 8.75 -4.97
CA TYR A 19 1.20 7.75 -5.67
C TYR A 19 1.94 7.17 -6.88
N GLN A 20 2.58 8.01 -7.70
CA GLN A 20 3.42 7.56 -8.82
C GLN A 20 4.62 6.73 -8.35
N GLN A 21 5.29 7.11 -7.26
CA GLN A 21 6.34 6.29 -6.67
C GLN A 21 5.83 4.92 -6.23
N ILE A 22 4.65 4.86 -5.61
CA ILE A 22 4.02 3.59 -5.24
C ILE A 22 3.77 2.75 -6.48
N LEU A 23 3.17 3.31 -7.54
CA LEU A 23 2.93 2.60 -8.81
C LEU A 23 4.21 2.06 -9.43
N HIS A 24 5.31 2.82 -9.38
CA HIS A 24 6.61 2.36 -9.86
C HIS A 24 7.19 1.25 -8.97
N LEU A 25 7.03 1.34 -7.65
CA LEU A 25 7.54 0.35 -6.71
C LEU A 25 6.80 -0.98 -6.77
N ILE A 26 5.52 -0.98 -7.14
CA ILE A 26 4.74 -2.22 -7.23
C ILE A 26 4.98 -2.98 -8.54
N GLN A 27 5.60 -2.40 -9.57
CA GLN A 27 5.89 -3.13 -10.80
C GLN A 27 6.83 -4.32 -10.54
N PRO A 28 6.54 -5.51 -11.13
CA PRO A 28 5.52 -5.80 -12.15
C PRO A 28 4.13 -6.22 -11.60
N HIS A 29 3.90 -6.12 -10.29
CA HIS A 29 2.65 -6.55 -9.64
C HIS A 29 1.47 -5.62 -9.95
N SER A 30 0.26 -6.20 -9.96
CA SER A 30 -0.97 -5.44 -10.18
C SER A 30 -1.34 -4.61 -8.94
N LEU A 31 -1.86 -3.40 -9.17
CA LEU A 31 -2.37 -2.54 -8.10
C LEU A 31 -3.46 -3.25 -7.28
N GLU A 32 -4.30 -4.06 -7.92
CA GLU A 32 -5.37 -4.81 -7.27
C GLU A 32 -4.84 -5.80 -6.22
N ALA A 33 -3.79 -6.56 -6.54
CA ALA A 33 -3.18 -7.48 -5.58
C ALA A 33 -2.62 -6.74 -4.36
N ILE A 34 -2.04 -5.56 -4.57
CA ILE A 34 -1.52 -4.72 -3.49
C ILE A 34 -2.65 -4.16 -2.63
N LEU A 35 -3.76 -3.76 -3.25
CA LEU A 35 -4.95 -3.28 -2.54
C LEU A 35 -5.61 -4.38 -1.71
N GLU A 36 -5.66 -5.61 -2.20
CA GLU A 36 -6.19 -6.75 -1.45
C GLU A 36 -5.32 -7.05 -0.22
N LEU A 37 -4.00 -7.11 -0.40
CA LEU A 37 -3.06 -7.31 0.72
C LEU A 37 -3.15 -6.18 1.74
N PHE A 38 -3.29 -4.94 1.26
CA PHE A 38 -3.43 -3.79 2.12
C PHE A 38 -4.77 -3.83 2.88
N GLN A 39 -5.86 -4.19 2.20
CA GLN A 39 -7.17 -4.37 2.82
C GLN A 39 -7.12 -5.43 3.91
N HIS A 40 -6.52 -6.58 3.63
CA HIS A 40 -6.35 -7.65 4.61
C HIS A 40 -5.51 -7.20 5.83
N HIS A 41 -4.41 -6.47 5.57
CA HIS A 41 -3.59 -5.91 6.64
C HIS A 41 -4.37 -4.93 7.52
N LEU A 42 -5.19 -4.07 6.91
CA LEU A 42 -6.04 -3.12 7.63
C LEU A 42 -7.08 -3.84 8.49
N GLU A 43 -7.75 -4.86 7.96
CA GLU A 43 -8.73 -5.65 8.70
C GLU A 43 -8.12 -6.39 9.90
N GLN A 44 -6.89 -6.88 9.78
CA GLN A 44 -6.22 -7.58 10.88
C GLN A 44 -5.56 -6.66 11.90
N SER A 45 -5.05 -5.50 11.45
CA SER A 45 -4.16 -4.67 12.28
C SER A 45 -4.83 -3.40 12.79
N VAL A 46 -5.93 -2.96 12.16
CA VAL A 46 -6.59 -1.70 12.47
C VAL A 46 -7.98 -1.98 13.03
N PRO A 47 -8.16 -1.93 14.37
CA PRO A 47 -9.45 -2.17 14.99
C PRO A 47 -10.47 -1.06 14.70
N ASP A 48 -10.01 0.14 14.35
CA ASP A 48 -10.88 1.25 13.94
C ASP A 48 -10.25 2.09 12.82
N LEU A 49 -10.81 1.96 11.62
CA LEU A 49 -10.39 2.70 10.43
C LEU A 49 -10.64 4.21 10.54
N ARG A 50 -11.50 4.67 11.47
CA ARG A 50 -11.77 6.10 11.69
C ARG A 50 -10.53 6.85 12.19
N ARG A 51 -9.55 6.16 12.77
CA ARG A 51 -8.26 6.75 13.16
C ARG A 51 -7.50 7.35 11.97
N PHE A 52 -7.70 6.82 10.77
CA PHE A 52 -7.10 7.38 9.55
C PHE A 52 -7.65 8.76 9.20
N ASN A 53 -8.90 9.07 9.57
CA ASN A 53 -9.47 10.40 9.33
C ASN A 53 -8.79 11.49 10.19
N GLN A 54 -8.22 11.12 11.33
CA GLN A 54 -7.48 12.05 12.20
C GLN A 54 -6.04 12.28 11.73
N HIS A 55 -5.51 11.36 10.91
CA HIS A 55 -4.12 11.37 10.44
C HIS A 55 -4.02 11.29 8.92
N GLN A 56 -4.89 12.01 8.20
CA GLN A 56 -4.94 11.99 6.73
C GLN A 56 -3.59 12.37 6.10
N ALA A 57 -2.88 13.34 6.68
CA ALA A 57 -1.55 13.76 6.24
C ALA A 57 -0.49 12.65 6.31
N CYS A 58 -0.71 11.60 7.12
CA CYS A 58 0.21 10.47 7.24
C CYS A 58 -0.09 9.33 6.26
N LEU A 59 -1.25 9.34 5.59
CA LEU A 59 -1.68 8.28 4.67
C LEU A 59 -0.73 8.03 3.52
N PRO A 60 -0.17 9.05 2.82
CA PRO A 60 0.78 8.82 1.74
C PRO A 60 2.02 8.04 2.20
N ASN A 61 2.58 8.45 3.34
CA ASN A 61 3.75 7.79 3.94
C ASN A 61 3.44 6.36 4.41
N LEU A 62 2.23 6.12 4.91
CA LEU A 62 1.80 4.79 5.32
C LEU A 62 1.69 3.85 4.12
N CYS A 63 1.05 4.28 3.03
CA CYS A 63 0.98 3.49 1.80
C CYS A 63 2.37 3.19 1.24
N LEU A 64 3.25 4.20 1.21
CA LEU A 64 4.63 4.02 0.73
C LEU A 64 5.42 3.02 1.58
N LYS A 65 5.30 3.10 2.92
CA LYS A 65 5.94 2.14 3.84
C LYS A 65 5.39 0.72 3.64
N PHE A 66 4.09 0.57 3.53
CA PHE A 66 3.46 -0.73 3.28
C PHE A 66 3.98 -1.35 1.99
N VAL A 67 3.96 -0.59 0.88
CA VAL A 67 4.44 -1.02 -0.44
C VAL A 67 5.92 -1.43 -0.39
N ARG A 68 6.76 -0.68 0.33
CA ARG A 68 8.18 -1.05 0.52
C ARG A 68 8.35 -2.33 1.35
N LEU A 69 7.53 -2.54 2.36
CA LEU A 69 7.58 -3.74 3.21
C LEU A 69 7.14 -4.98 2.44
N ILE A 70 6.04 -4.90 1.69
CA ILE A 70 5.58 -6.02 0.88
C ILE A 70 6.55 -6.31 -0.26
N ARG A 71 7.15 -5.30 -0.91
CA ARG A 71 8.16 -5.50 -1.95
C ARG A 71 9.37 -6.28 -1.43
N LYS A 72 9.81 -6.06 -0.18
CA LYS A 72 10.87 -6.87 0.44
C LYS A 72 10.46 -8.33 0.68
N ARG A 73 9.14 -8.61 0.77
CA ARG A 73 8.60 -9.96 0.94
C ARG A 73 8.24 -10.64 -0.39
N PHE A 74 8.15 -9.88 -1.49
CA PHE A 74 7.92 -10.43 -2.82
C PHE A 74 9.27 -10.74 -3.49
N PRO A 75 9.58 -12.01 -3.79
CA PRO A 75 10.76 -12.34 -4.56
C PRO A 75 10.63 -11.73 -5.96
N SER A 76 11.63 -10.96 -6.37
CA SER A 76 11.77 -10.49 -7.74
C SER A 76 12.09 -11.70 -8.64
N PRO A 77 11.74 -11.71 -9.94
CA PRO A 77 12.21 -12.75 -10.85
C PRO A 77 13.74 -12.72 -10.87
N GLY A 78 14.37 -13.73 -10.27
CA GLY A 78 15.83 -13.80 -10.09
C GLY A 78 16.31 -13.70 -8.63
N ASP A 79 15.44 -13.38 -7.67
CA ASP A 79 15.77 -13.57 -6.26
C ASP A 79 15.90 -15.07 -6.00
N ALA A 80 17.07 -15.49 -5.50
CA ALA A 80 17.32 -16.87 -5.12
C ALA A 80 16.21 -17.31 -4.17
N PHE A 81 15.36 -18.23 -4.62
CA PHE A 81 14.59 -19.06 -3.70
C PHE A 81 15.63 -19.69 -2.78
N GLY A 82 15.70 -19.19 -1.54
CA GLY A 82 16.65 -19.67 -0.54
C GLY A 82 16.59 -21.19 -0.48
N ILE A 83 17.73 -21.81 -0.78
CA ILE A 83 18.00 -23.24 -0.65
C ILE A 83 18.11 -23.57 0.83
#